data_AF-A0A2M7FKX4-F1
#
_entry.id   AF-A0A2M7FKX4-F1
#
_cell.length_a   1.000
_cell.length_b   1.000
_cell.length_c   1.000
_cell.angle_alpha   90.00
_cell.angle_beta   90.00
_cell.angle_gamma   90.00
#
_symmetry.space_group_name_H-M   'P 1'
#
loop_
_entity.id
_entity.type
_entity.pdbx_description
1 polymer ?
#
loop_
_entity_poly.entity_id
_entity_poly.type
_entity_poly.pdbx_seq_one_letter_code
_entity_poly.pdbx_strand_id
1 'polypeptide(L)'
;MCVTCGCGEGEVKIDGVAGHAHEHGHDHSHAQGDLHSHAPGVGQTRMVQIEQDVLAKNNAYAQANRDKLAERGVFALNLVSSPGSGKTTLLCKTIDLLGSTSVAVIEGDQQTSQDADRICATGAPAIQINTGKGCHLDAHMVGHALQQLPLADGALLMIENVGNLVCPAAFDLGEAHKVVILSVTEGEDKPIKYPDMFRAASLMLLNKVDLLPHLTYDVDAAIAFARRVNPAIRVIQVSATSGQGMDEWLTYLRAGMARTAAARQQTVAVLKARVAALEAQLQQAKA
;
A
#
# COMPACT_ATOMS: atom_id res chain seq x y z
N MET A 1 8.95 18.00 -4.79
CA MET A 1 7.70 17.35 -4.34
C MET A 1 6.64 17.59 -5.40
N CYS A 2 6.13 16.54 -6.05
CA CYS A 2 5.06 16.65 -7.04
C CYS A 2 3.72 16.70 -6.29
N VAL A 3 3.44 17.83 -5.65
CA VAL A 3 2.20 18.06 -4.86
C VAL A 3 1.17 18.88 -5.62
N THR A 4 1.51 19.36 -6.80
CA THR A 4 0.56 19.95 -7.75
C THR A 4 0.47 19.11 -9.02
N CYS A 5 0.16 17.83 -8.87
CA CYS A 5 -0.40 17.09 -10.00
C CYS A 5 -1.86 17.56 -10.11
N GLY A 6 -2.17 18.33 -11.15
CA GLY A 6 -3.53 18.82 -11.43
C GLY A 6 -4.48 17.68 -11.85
N CYS A 7 -4.73 16.74 -10.94
CA CYS A 7 -5.71 15.69 -11.12
C CYS A 7 -7.10 16.26 -10.79
N GLY A 8 -7.84 16.65 -11.82
CA GLY A 8 -9.28 16.87 -11.68
C GLY A 8 -9.95 15.56 -11.27
N GLU A 9 -11.02 15.66 -10.47
CA GLU A 9 -11.95 14.55 -10.23
C GLU A 9 -12.49 14.07 -11.59
N GLY A 10 -12.00 12.94 -12.11
CA GLY A 10 -12.48 12.43 -13.40
C GLY A 10 -11.67 11.32 -14.10
N GLU A 11 -10.41 11.03 -13.72
CA GLU A 11 -9.57 10.06 -14.47
C GLU A 11 -9.33 8.71 -13.75
N VAL A 12 -9.78 8.54 -12.49
CA VAL A 12 -9.62 7.29 -11.74
C VAL A 12 -10.70 6.30 -12.17
N LYS A 13 -10.29 5.12 -12.68
CA LYS A 13 -11.20 4.06 -13.10
C LYS A 13 -10.98 2.81 -12.26
N ILE A 14 -12.07 2.27 -11.72
CA ILE A 14 -12.14 0.93 -11.16
C ILE A 14 -12.82 0.09 -12.24
N ASP A 15 -12.08 -0.82 -12.86
CA ASP A 15 -12.54 -1.47 -14.09
C ASP A 15 -13.65 -2.51 -13.81
N GLY A 16 -14.77 -2.34 -14.54
CA GLY A 16 -16.00 -3.15 -14.44
C GLY A 16 -17.11 -2.89 -15.48
N VAL A 17 -17.09 -1.82 -16.31
CA VAL A 17 -18.02 -1.60 -17.45
C VAL A 17 -17.38 -0.68 -18.52
N ALA A 18 -17.65 -0.95 -19.81
CA ALA A 18 -17.10 -0.26 -20.98
C ALA A 18 -17.88 1.01 -21.43
N GLY A 19 -17.18 2.00 -21.99
CA GLY A 19 -17.80 3.11 -22.75
C GLY A 19 -16.91 4.31 -23.11
N HIS A 20 -16.52 4.35 -24.39
CA HIS A 20 -16.24 5.48 -25.30
C HIS A 20 -15.05 6.46 -25.11
N ALA A 21 -14.49 6.82 -26.28
CA ALA A 21 -13.29 7.62 -26.50
C ALA A 21 -13.64 8.95 -27.21
N HIS A 22 -12.85 10.00 -26.94
CA HIS A 22 -12.79 11.22 -27.75
C HIS A 22 -11.34 11.73 -27.86
N GLU A 23 -10.91 12.02 -29.08
CA GLU A 23 -9.65 12.69 -29.43
C GLU A 23 -9.82 14.22 -29.36
N HIS A 24 -8.81 14.92 -28.85
CA HIS A 24 -8.48 16.28 -29.28
C HIS A 24 -6.96 16.51 -29.18
N GLY A 25 -6.35 16.97 -30.28
CA GLY A 25 -4.96 17.41 -30.32
C GLY A 25 -4.86 18.92 -30.15
N HIS A 26 -3.80 19.39 -29.50
CA HIS A 26 -3.25 20.73 -29.67
C HIS A 26 -1.73 20.73 -29.45
N ASP A 27 -1.07 21.44 -30.36
CA ASP A 27 0.35 21.75 -30.47
C ASP A 27 0.68 22.99 -29.62
N HIS A 28 1.85 23.07 -28.95
CA HIS A 28 2.53 24.34 -28.61
C HIS A 28 4.00 24.17 -28.18
N SER A 29 4.77 25.16 -28.63
CA SER A 29 6.22 25.37 -28.66
C SER A 29 6.93 25.64 -27.32
N HIS A 30 8.23 25.30 -27.28
CA HIS A 30 9.18 25.56 -26.19
C HIS A 30 9.62 27.03 -26.05
N ALA A 31 9.81 27.48 -24.80
CA ALA A 31 10.79 28.50 -24.42
C ALA A 31 11.28 28.31 -22.96
N GLN A 32 12.55 28.62 -22.74
CA GLN A 32 13.39 28.32 -21.58
C GLN A 32 13.05 29.04 -20.26
N GLY A 33 13.34 28.34 -19.16
CA GLY A 33 14.15 28.86 -18.04
C GLY A 33 13.42 29.57 -16.89
N ASP A 34 12.98 28.81 -15.89
CA ASP A 34 13.24 29.09 -14.47
C ASP A 34 12.68 27.94 -13.58
N LEU A 35 13.55 27.36 -12.74
CA LEU A 35 13.25 26.25 -11.83
C LEU A 35 12.62 26.77 -10.53
N HIS A 36 11.35 27.21 -10.60
CA HIS A 36 10.51 27.39 -9.43
C HIS A 36 9.12 26.81 -9.68
N SER A 37 8.72 25.83 -8.86
CA SER A 37 7.40 25.22 -8.90
C SER A 37 6.34 26.23 -8.45
N HIS A 38 5.81 26.99 -9.40
CA HIS A 38 4.66 27.87 -9.17
C HIS A 38 3.46 27.33 -9.92
N ALA A 39 2.48 26.81 -9.18
CA ALA A 39 1.10 26.92 -9.64
C ALA A 39 0.76 28.43 -9.65
N PRO A 40 0.33 29.02 -10.78
CA PRO A 40 0.03 30.44 -10.84
C PRO A 40 -1.06 30.80 -9.83
N GLY A 41 -0.79 31.79 -8.95
CA GLY A 41 -1.82 32.45 -8.13
C GLY A 41 -2.08 31.91 -6.71
N VAL A 42 -1.29 30.95 -6.20
CA VAL A 42 -1.43 30.43 -4.82
C VAL A 42 -0.21 30.81 -3.98
N GLY A 43 -0.40 31.62 -2.93
CA GLY A 43 0.67 31.96 -1.99
C GLY A 43 1.14 30.73 -1.20
N GLN A 44 2.43 30.69 -0.80
CA GLN A 44 3.04 29.53 -0.13
C GLN A 44 2.25 29.03 1.09
N THR A 45 1.74 29.93 1.94
CA THR A 45 0.91 29.57 3.10
C THR A 45 -0.39 28.85 2.70
N ARG A 46 -1.03 29.31 1.61
CA ARG A 46 -2.26 28.69 1.10
C ARG A 46 -1.98 27.32 0.48
N MET A 47 -0.82 27.15 -0.15
CA MET A 47 -0.39 25.85 -0.69
C MET A 47 -0.19 24.82 0.43
N VAL A 48 0.52 25.20 1.49
CA VAL A 48 0.73 24.33 2.67
C VAL A 48 -0.61 23.97 3.34
N GLN A 49 -1.54 24.92 3.46
CA GLN A 49 -2.88 24.63 3.99
C GLN A 49 -3.65 23.64 3.14
N ILE A 50 -3.64 23.81 1.81
CA ILE A 50 -4.30 22.88 0.89
C ILE A 50 -3.70 21.47 1.02
N GLU A 51 -2.37 21.35 1.10
CA GLU A 51 -1.70 20.06 1.31
C GLU A 51 -2.09 19.40 2.63
N GLN A 52 -2.15 20.17 3.71
CA GLN A 52 -2.59 19.69 5.02
C GLN A 52 -4.04 19.22 5.01
N ASP A 53 -4.92 19.97 4.35
CA ASP A 53 -6.35 19.63 4.24
C ASP A 53 -6.54 18.34 3.43
N VAL A 54 -5.80 18.16 2.33
CA VAL A 54 -5.81 16.93 1.52
C VAL A 54 -5.37 15.73 2.35
N LEU A 55 -4.25 15.85 3.08
CA LEU A 55 -3.74 14.76 3.92
C LEU A 55 -4.67 14.47 5.10
N ALA A 56 -5.27 15.49 5.71
CA ALA A 56 -6.24 15.31 6.80
C ALA A 56 -7.48 14.56 6.31
N LYS A 57 -8.00 14.91 5.13
CA LYS A 57 -9.13 14.20 4.51
C LYS A 57 -8.76 12.75 4.18
N ASN A 58 -7.57 12.51 3.64
CA ASN A 58 -7.07 11.15 3.43
C ASN A 58 -7.03 10.34 4.73
N ASN A 59 -6.52 10.92 5.82
CA ASN A 59 -6.42 10.24 7.11
C ASN A 59 -7.79 9.84 7.69
N ALA A 60 -8.84 10.63 7.44
CA ALA A 60 -10.20 10.25 7.81
C ALA A 60 -10.68 9.00 7.04
N TYR A 61 -10.40 8.92 5.74
CA TYR A 61 -10.68 7.72 4.95
C TYR A 61 -9.83 6.52 5.39
N ALA A 62 -8.55 6.75 5.69
CA ALA A 62 -7.63 5.70 6.15
C ALA A 62 -8.11 5.09 7.47
N GLN A 63 -8.58 5.92 8.41
CA GLN A 63 -9.16 5.46 9.66
C GLN A 63 -10.43 4.63 9.40
N ALA A 64 -11.33 5.08 8.53
CA ALA A 64 -12.52 4.33 8.18
C ALA A 64 -12.21 2.96 7.53
N ASN A 65 -11.17 2.89 6.69
CA ASN A 65 -10.70 1.63 6.11
C ASN A 65 -10.14 0.71 7.19
N ARG A 66 -9.30 1.26 8.07
CA ARG A 66 -8.68 0.53 9.19
C ARG A 66 -9.74 -0.09 10.10
N ASP A 67 -10.78 0.66 10.44
CA ASP A 67 -11.88 0.19 11.28
C ASP A 67 -12.62 -0.99 10.61
N LYS A 68 -12.98 -0.86 9.33
CA LYS A 68 -13.61 -1.95 8.56
C LYS A 68 -12.73 -3.20 8.48
N LEU A 69 -11.43 -3.04 8.27
CA LEU A 69 -10.48 -4.15 8.22
C LEU A 69 -10.37 -4.83 9.60
N ALA A 70 -10.32 -4.04 10.68
CA ALA A 70 -10.26 -4.54 12.05
C ALA A 70 -11.53 -5.31 12.46
N GLU A 71 -12.72 -4.82 12.10
CA GLU A 71 -14.01 -5.50 12.32
C GLU A 71 -14.03 -6.92 11.72
N ARG A 72 -13.35 -7.09 10.59
CA ARG A 72 -13.24 -8.35 9.86
C ARG A 72 -12.00 -9.16 10.25
N GLY A 73 -11.12 -8.61 11.08
CA GLY A 73 -9.86 -9.22 11.47
C GLY A 73 -8.85 -9.36 10.33
N VAL A 74 -8.94 -8.51 9.32
CA VAL A 74 -8.10 -8.57 8.11
C VAL A 74 -6.75 -7.92 8.37
N PHE A 75 -5.69 -8.64 8.08
CA PHE A 75 -4.33 -8.10 8.15
C PHE A 75 -3.98 -7.46 6.80
N ALA A 76 -3.93 -6.13 6.75
CA ALA A 76 -3.68 -5.39 5.52
C ALA A 76 -2.24 -4.84 5.45
N LEU A 77 -1.60 -5.00 4.30
CA LEU A 77 -0.24 -4.50 4.02
C LEU A 77 -0.23 -3.63 2.77
N ASN A 78 0.51 -2.52 2.81
CA ASN A 78 0.74 -1.64 1.67
C ASN A 78 2.16 -1.86 1.13
N LEU A 79 2.27 -2.48 -0.05
CA LEU A 79 3.53 -2.76 -0.72
C LEU A 79 3.92 -1.57 -1.60
N VAL A 80 5.03 -0.93 -1.26
CA VAL A 80 5.56 0.25 -1.94
C VAL A 80 6.98 -0.02 -2.44
N SER A 81 7.33 0.44 -3.63
CA SER A 81 8.66 0.20 -4.23
C SER A 81 8.95 1.19 -5.35
N SER A 82 10.15 1.14 -5.92
CA SER A 82 10.38 1.70 -7.25
C SER A 82 9.71 0.84 -8.35
N PRO A 83 9.53 1.35 -9.57
CA PRO A 83 9.19 0.50 -10.71
C PRO A 83 10.23 -0.62 -10.90
N GLY A 84 9.76 -1.84 -11.20
CA GLY A 84 10.67 -2.96 -11.47
C GLY A 84 11.32 -3.62 -10.26
N SER A 85 11.01 -3.22 -9.02
CA SER A 85 11.54 -3.87 -7.79
C SER A 85 11.01 -5.29 -7.58
N GLY A 86 10.01 -5.71 -8.35
CA GLY A 86 9.49 -7.08 -8.37
C GLY A 86 8.28 -7.34 -7.45
N LYS A 87 7.49 -6.30 -7.13
CA LYS A 87 6.28 -6.39 -6.28
C LYS A 87 5.33 -7.50 -6.71
N THR A 88 4.81 -7.44 -7.94
CA THR A 88 3.87 -8.43 -8.47
C THR A 88 4.43 -9.85 -8.46
N THR A 89 5.71 -10.02 -8.78
CA THR A 89 6.35 -11.35 -8.79
C THR A 89 6.47 -11.91 -7.38
N LEU A 90 6.89 -11.07 -6.42
CA LEU A 90 6.92 -11.41 -5.00
C LEU A 90 5.52 -11.74 -4.48
N LEU A 91 4.51 -10.99 -4.91
CA LEU A 91 3.11 -11.15 -4.52
C LEU A 91 2.54 -12.48 -5.03
N CYS A 92 2.65 -12.77 -6.34
CA CYS A 92 2.23 -14.05 -6.91
C CYS A 92 2.91 -15.23 -6.18
N LYS A 93 4.23 -15.15 -5.99
CA LYS A 93 4.98 -16.19 -5.28
C LYS A 93 4.53 -16.34 -3.81
N THR A 94 4.20 -15.23 -3.16
CA THR A 94 3.67 -15.23 -1.79
C THR A 94 2.33 -15.96 -1.73
N ILE A 95 1.42 -15.66 -2.65
CA ILE A 95 0.10 -16.31 -2.73
C ILE A 95 0.26 -17.81 -2.94
N ASP A 96 1.08 -18.22 -3.91
CA ASP A 96 1.35 -19.63 -4.21
C ASP A 96 1.86 -20.39 -2.96
N LEU A 97 2.80 -19.80 -2.22
CA LEU A 97 3.40 -20.43 -1.04
C LEU A 97 2.49 -20.38 0.21
N LEU A 98 1.53 -19.47 0.25
CA LEU A 98 0.53 -19.39 1.33
C LEU A 98 -0.57 -20.45 1.20
N GLY A 99 -0.73 -21.05 0.01
CA GLY A 99 -1.64 -22.17 -0.23
C GLY A 99 -3.08 -21.82 0.12
N SER A 100 -3.67 -22.53 1.09
CA SER A 100 -5.08 -22.35 1.48
C SER A 100 -5.37 -21.08 2.29
N THR A 101 -4.38 -20.23 2.53
CA THR A 101 -4.61 -18.96 3.23
C THR A 101 -5.43 -18.03 2.36
N SER A 102 -6.50 -17.44 2.90
CA SER A 102 -7.29 -16.45 2.16
C SER A 102 -6.49 -15.17 1.97
N VAL A 103 -6.10 -14.90 0.73
CA VAL A 103 -5.40 -13.67 0.31
C VAL A 103 -6.28 -12.95 -0.70
N ALA A 104 -6.41 -11.63 -0.55
CA ALA A 104 -7.02 -10.77 -1.55
C ALA A 104 -6.07 -9.61 -1.87
N VAL A 105 -6.19 -9.05 -3.08
CA VAL A 105 -5.29 -8.02 -3.56
C VAL A 105 -6.03 -6.79 -4.08
N ILE A 106 -5.50 -5.61 -3.73
CA ILE A 106 -5.80 -4.37 -4.44
C ILE A 106 -4.55 -4.01 -5.21
N GLU A 107 -4.64 -3.95 -6.53
CA GLU A 107 -3.56 -3.56 -7.43
C GLU A 107 -3.78 -2.10 -7.82
N GLY A 108 -2.72 -1.28 -7.75
CA GLY A 108 -2.74 0.10 -8.19
C GLY A 108 -1.61 0.41 -9.15
N ASP A 109 -1.97 0.71 -10.40
CA ASP A 109 -1.04 1.19 -11.42
C ASP A 109 -1.64 2.35 -12.22
N GLN A 110 -0.81 3.05 -12.98
CA GLN A 110 -1.24 4.16 -13.84
C GLN A 110 -2.20 3.68 -14.93
N GLN A 111 -1.87 2.54 -15.55
CA GLN A 111 -2.61 1.97 -16.67
C GLN A 111 -2.45 0.45 -16.71
N THR A 112 -3.35 -0.20 -17.44
CA THR A 112 -3.40 -1.64 -17.74
C THR A 112 -3.82 -2.52 -16.56
N SER A 113 -4.29 -3.72 -16.86
CA SER A 113 -4.66 -4.75 -15.89
C SER A 113 -3.61 -5.85 -15.75
N GLN A 114 -2.43 -5.70 -16.35
CA GLN A 114 -1.48 -6.82 -16.53
C GLN A 114 -1.07 -7.46 -15.20
N ASP A 115 -0.82 -6.64 -14.19
CA ASP A 115 -0.44 -7.14 -12.87
C ASP A 115 -1.64 -7.78 -12.15
N ALA A 116 -2.82 -7.16 -12.19
CA ALA A 116 -4.05 -7.77 -11.67
C ALA A 116 -4.38 -9.12 -12.34
N ASP A 117 -4.22 -9.24 -13.65
CA ASP A 117 -4.47 -10.48 -14.40
C ASP A 117 -3.51 -11.60 -13.96
N ARG A 118 -2.23 -11.27 -13.76
CA ARG A 118 -1.22 -12.20 -13.25
C ARG A 118 -1.51 -12.64 -11.82
N ILE A 119 -2.03 -11.75 -10.99
CA ILE A 119 -2.42 -12.06 -9.62
C ILE A 119 -3.67 -12.95 -9.62
N CYS A 120 -4.69 -12.63 -10.41
CA CYS A 120 -5.89 -13.45 -10.57
C CYS A 120 -5.57 -14.87 -11.04
N ALA A 121 -4.54 -15.05 -11.88
CA ALA A 121 -4.10 -16.36 -12.33
C ALA A 121 -3.57 -17.28 -11.20
N THR A 122 -3.23 -16.73 -10.03
CA THR A 122 -2.89 -17.50 -8.82
C THR A 122 -4.12 -18.05 -8.08
N GLY A 123 -5.33 -17.60 -8.47
CA GLY A 123 -6.59 -17.92 -7.81
C GLY A 123 -7.01 -16.95 -6.70
N ALA A 124 -6.15 -15.99 -6.32
CA ALA A 124 -6.53 -14.94 -5.38
C ALA A 124 -7.44 -13.90 -6.05
N PRO A 125 -8.52 -13.44 -5.39
CA PRO A 125 -9.28 -12.28 -5.86
C PRO A 125 -8.42 -11.03 -5.86
N ALA A 126 -8.37 -10.34 -7.00
CA ALA A 126 -7.69 -9.05 -7.15
C ALA A 126 -8.62 -8.03 -7.81
N ILE A 127 -8.45 -6.75 -7.45
CA ILE A 127 -9.11 -5.62 -8.11
C ILE A 127 -8.07 -4.59 -8.54
N GLN A 128 -8.20 -4.13 -9.79
CA GLN A 128 -7.36 -3.11 -10.40
C GLN A 128 -7.89 -1.71 -10.08
N ILE A 129 -7.01 -0.81 -9.65
CA ILE A 129 -7.25 0.63 -9.58
C ILE A 129 -6.33 1.28 -10.62
N ASN A 130 -6.92 1.81 -11.69
CA ASN A 130 -6.18 2.64 -12.64
C ASN A 130 -6.14 4.07 -12.11
N THR A 131 -4.97 4.54 -11.68
CA THR A 131 -4.78 5.89 -11.15
C THR A 131 -4.67 6.95 -12.25
N GLY A 132 -4.56 6.54 -13.52
CA GLY A 132 -4.32 7.43 -14.65
C GLY A 132 -2.97 8.12 -14.49
N LYS A 133 -2.99 9.43 -14.23
CA LYS A 133 -1.77 10.21 -13.97
C LYS A 133 -1.35 10.20 -12.49
N GLY A 134 -2.14 9.60 -11.61
CA GLY A 134 -1.85 9.51 -10.18
C GLY A 134 -0.57 8.72 -9.90
N CYS A 135 0.30 9.27 -9.04
CA CYS A 135 1.59 8.67 -8.69
C CYS A 135 1.56 7.79 -7.43
N HIS A 136 0.38 7.57 -6.84
CA HIS A 136 0.12 6.81 -5.62
C HIS A 136 -1.37 6.41 -5.54
N LEU A 137 -1.66 5.41 -4.71
CA LEU A 137 -3.01 5.18 -4.18
C LEU A 137 -3.27 6.06 -2.96
N ASP A 138 -4.52 6.48 -2.77
CA ASP A 138 -5.02 7.12 -1.56
C ASP A 138 -6.05 6.23 -0.83
N ALA A 139 -6.39 6.58 0.40
CA ALA A 139 -7.33 5.80 1.22
C ALA A 139 -8.76 5.80 0.66
N HIS A 140 -9.16 6.83 -0.08
CA HIS A 140 -10.49 6.88 -0.67
C HIS A 140 -10.63 5.85 -1.80
N MET A 141 -9.62 5.76 -2.68
CA MET A 141 -9.54 4.75 -3.74
C MET A 141 -9.56 3.33 -3.14
N VAL A 142 -8.75 3.08 -2.12
CA VAL A 142 -8.72 1.78 -1.42
C VAL A 142 -10.06 1.47 -0.76
N GLY A 143 -10.71 2.48 -0.15
CA GLY A 143 -12.01 2.31 0.48
C GLY A 143 -13.10 1.88 -0.50
N HIS A 144 -13.08 2.41 -1.73
CA HIS A 144 -13.97 1.98 -2.80
C HIS A 144 -13.65 0.57 -3.32
N ALA A 145 -12.37 0.24 -3.48
CA ALA A 145 -11.96 -1.10 -3.87
C ALA A 145 -12.40 -2.16 -2.85
N LEU A 146 -12.29 -1.86 -1.55
CA LEU A 146 -12.74 -2.73 -0.46
C LEU A 146 -14.25 -3.03 -0.48
N GLN A 147 -15.08 -2.17 -1.10
CA GLN A 147 -16.52 -2.42 -1.24
C GLN A 147 -16.83 -3.48 -2.29
N GLN A 148 -15.94 -3.68 -3.25
CA GLN A 148 -16.14 -4.55 -4.41
C GLN A 148 -15.34 -5.85 -4.32
N LEU A 149 -14.18 -5.80 -3.66
CA LEU A 149 -13.29 -6.95 -3.51
C LEU A 149 -13.93 -8.00 -2.60
N PRO A 150 -14.09 -9.26 -3.07
CA PRO A 150 -14.54 -10.37 -2.22
C PRO A 150 -13.44 -10.74 -1.22
N LEU A 151 -13.40 -9.99 -0.13
CA LEU A 151 -12.46 -10.16 0.97
C LEU A 151 -13.10 -11.09 2.00
N ALA A 152 -12.39 -12.12 2.48
CA ALA A 152 -12.86 -12.99 3.56
C ALA A 152 -12.51 -12.43 4.94
N ASP A 153 -13.23 -12.85 5.97
CA ASP A 153 -12.88 -12.54 7.36
C ASP A 153 -11.56 -13.22 7.74
N GLY A 154 -10.70 -12.50 8.48
CA GLY A 154 -9.39 -13.02 8.88
C GLY A 154 -8.38 -13.14 7.73
N ALA A 155 -8.71 -12.65 6.54
CA ALA A 155 -7.84 -12.74 5.37
C ALA A 155 -6.59 -11.85 5.46
N LEU A 156 -5.62 -12.14 4.61
CA LEU A 156 -4.52 -11.24 4.27
C LEU A 156 -4.98 -10.34 3.11
N LEU A 157 -4.87 -9.03 3.29
CA LEU A 157 -5.04 -8.06 2.21
C LEU A 157 -3.67 -7.49 1.82
N MET A 158 -3.29 -7.63 0.56
CA MET A 158 -2.07 -7.03 0.03
C MET A 158 -2.44 -5.93 -0.95
N ILE A 159 -2.05 -4.71 -0.65
CA ILE A 159 -2.27 -3.54 -1.50
C ILE A 159 -0.96 -3.30 -2.24
N GLU A 160 -0.91 -3.64 -3.53
CA GLU A 160 0.21 -3.30 -4.39
C GLU A 160 0.05 -1.85 -4.85
N ASN A 161 0.90 -0.95 -4.36
CA ASN A 161 0.84 0.47 -4.70
C ASN A 161 1.57 0.76 -6.02
N VAL A 162 1.35 1.94 -6.57
CA VAL A 162 2.08 2.44 -7.74
C VAL A 162 3.59 2.42 -7.46
N GLY A 163 4.39 2.04 -8.45
CA GLY A 163 5.86 2.03 -8.37
C GLY A 163 6.44 3.43 -8.15
N ASN A 164 6.51 3.89 -6.90
CA ASN A 164 7.03 5.18 -6.52
C ASN A 164 7.50 5.20 -5.04
N LEU A 165 8.72 5.71 -4.80
CA LEU A 165 9.28 5.88 -3.45
C LEU A 165 9.09 7.29 -2.86
N VAL A 166 8.36 8.18 -3.55
CA VAL A 166 8.13 9.57 -3.11
C VAL A 166 6.69 9.77 -2.69
N CYS A 167 5.75 9.78 -3.65
CA CYS A 167 4.35 10.13 -3.36
C CYS A 167 3.69 9.24 -2.29
N PRO A 168 3.82 7.89 -2.34
CA PRO A 168 3.08 7.02 -1.41
C PRO A 168 3.55 7.10 0.05
N ALA A 169 4.66 7.80 0.34
CA ALA A 169 5.17 7.93 1.70
C ALA A 169 4.23 8.73 2.61
N ALA A 170 3.53 9.73 2.06
CA ALA A 170 2.66 10.63 2.82
C ALA A 170 1.23 10.12 3.00
N PHE A 171 0.82 9.07 2.28
CA PHE A 171 -0.55 8.58 2.24
C PHE A 171 -0.69 7.27 3.03
N ASP A 172 -1.41 7.34 4.15
CA ASP A 172 -1.95 6.19 4.86
C ASP A 172 -3.19 5.69 4.10
N LEU A 173 -3.31 4.37 3.90
CA LEU A 173 -4.45 3.72 3.24
C LEU A 173 -5.38 3.01 4.22
N GLY A 174 -5.00 2.96 5.50
CA GLY A 174 -5.63 2.13 6.53
C GLY A 174 -4.92 0.78 6.73
N GLU A 175 -3.76 0.57 6.13
CA GLU A 175 -2.96 -0.65 6.27
C GLU A 175 -2.40 -0.82 7.68
N ALA A 176 -2.19 -2.07 8.13
CA ALA A 176 -1.49 -2.34 9.38
C ALA A 176 -0.01 -1.97 9.28
N HIS A 177 0.62 -2.24 8.13
CA HIS A 177 2.01 -1.92 7.88
C HIS A 177 2.25 -1.52 6.44
N LYS A 178 2.98 -0.42 6.26
CA LYS A 178 3.65 -0.10 4.99
C LYS A 178 4.95 -0.90 4.90
N VAL A 179 5.13 -1.63 3.79
CA VAL A 179 6.25 -2.52 3.51
C VAL A 179 6.96 -1.99 2.27
N VAL A 180 8.19 -1.48 2.44
CA VAL A 180 9.01 -1.01 1.33
C VAL A 180 9.79 -2.17 0.72
N ILE A 181 9.71 -2.34 -0.59
CA ILE A 181 10.47 -3.35 -1.33
C ILE A 181 11.58 -2.63 -2.08
N LEU A 182 12.83 -2.95 -1.73
CA LEU A 182 14.05 -2.44 -2.36
C LEU A 182 14.73 -3.59 -3.10
N SER A 183 14.95 -3.47 -4.40
CA SER A 183 15.73 -4.45 -5.16
C SER A 183 17.23 -4.15 -5.06
N VAL A 184 18.06 -5.19 -4.97
CA VAL A 184 19.54 -5.04 -5.03
C VAL A 184 20.03 -4.40 -6.34
N THR A 185 19.20 -4.38 -7.39
CA THR A 185 19.50 -3.70 -8.66
C THR A 185 19.32 -2.18 -8.62
N GLU A 186 18.84 -1.61 -7.52
CA GLU A 186 18.55 -0.18 -7.40
C GLU A 186 19.68 0.60 -6.71
N GLY A 187 20.66 -0.06 -6.10
CA GLY A 187 21.73 0.56 -5.31
C GLY A 187 21.39 0.72 -3.82
N GLU A 188 22.41 0.62 -2.97
CA GLU A 188 22.31 0.58 -1.51
C GLU A 188 21.87 1.91 -0.87
N ASP A 189 22.04 3.03 -1.57
CA ASP A 189 21.80 4.38 -1.04
C ASP A 189 20.32 4.85 -1.09
N LYS A 190 19.42 4.01 -1.60
CA LYS A 190 17.98 4.33 -1.70
C LYS A 190 17.35 4.76 -0.37
N PRO A 191 17.64 4.13 0.78
CA PRO A 191 17.03 4.54 2.04
C PRO A 191 17.31 6.00 2.41
N ILE A 192 18.54 6.47 2.23
CA ILE A 192 18.92 7.86 2.53
C ILE A 192 18.51 8.85 1.43
N LYS A 193 18.32 8.39 0.18
CA LYS A 193 17.78 9.20 -0.92
C LYS A 193 16.26 9.43 -0.82
N TYR A 194 15.53 8.48 -0.25
CA TYR A 194 14.07 8.53 -0.10
C TYR A 194 13.65 8.40 1.38
N PRO A 195 14.16 9.26 2.28
CA PRO A 195 14.08 9.03 3.72
C PRO A 195 12.65 8.97 4.25
N ASP A 196 11.72 9.71 3.64
CA ASP A 196 10.32 9.74 4.09
C ASP A 196 9.63 8.38 3.90
N MET A 197 9.92 7.69 2.78
CA MET A 197 9.38 6.35 2.53
C MET A 197 9.89 5.33 3.55
N PHE A 198 11.20 5.32 3.80
CA PHE A 198 11.81 4.37 4.73
C PHE A 198 11.49 4.71 6.20
N ARG A 199 11.17 5.97 6.50
CA ARG A 199 10.63 6.37 7.81
C ARG A 199 9.19 5.90 7.99
N ALA A 200 8.36 5.97 6.95
CA ALA A 200 6.96 5.51 7.00
C ALA A 200 6.83 3.98 7.00
N ALA A 201 7.78 3.27 6.39
CA ALA A 201 7.77 1.81 6.34
C ALA A 201 8.19 1.18 7.67
N SER A 202 7.48 0.13 8.09
CA SER A 202 7.85 -0.66 9.28
C SER A 202 8.71 -1.89 8.94
N LEU A 203 8.70 -2.29 7.66
CA LEU A 203 9.45 -3.42 7.14
C LEU A 203 10.04 -3.05 5.78
N MET A 204 11.31 -3.39 5.58
CA MET A 204 11.99 -3.41 4.30
C MET A 204 12.17 -4.86 3.83
N LEU A 205 11.72 -5.16 2.62
CA LEU A 205 12.10 -6.37 1.90
C LEU A 205 13.24 -6.02 0.94
N LEU A 206 14.44 -6.54 1.18
CA LEU A 206 15.54 -6.46 0.24
C LEU A 206 15.39 -7.60 -0.76
N ASN A 207 14.85 -7.31 -1.94
CA ASN A 207 14.46 -8.29 -2.95
C ASN A 207 15.57 -8.55 -3.99
N LYS A 208 15.41 -9.65 -4.72
CA LYS A 208 16.31 -10.14 -5.78
C LYS A 208 17.72 -10.47 -5.30
N VAL A 209 17.85 -10.93 -4.05
CA VAL A 209 19.16 -11.28 -3.48
C VAL A 209 19.87 -12.42 -4.20
N ASP A 210 19.15 -13.19 -5.03
CA ASP A 210 19.71 -14.15 -5.97
C ASP A 210 20.67 -13.50 -6.99
N LEU A 211 20.55 -12.19 -7.23
CA LEU A 211 21.42 -11.47 -8.16
C LEU A 211 22.72 -10.95 -7.53
N LEU A 212 22.88 -11.04 -6.21
CA LEU A 212 24.08 -10.53 -5.52
C LEU A 212 25.41 -11.07 -6.10
N PRO A 213 25.54 -12.35 -6.51
CA PRO A 213 26.78 -12.84 -7.15
C PRO A 213 27.15 -12.13 -8.46
N HIS A 214 26.22 -11.40 -9.06
CA HIS A 214 26.39 -10.69 -10.33
C HIS A 214 26.48 -9.16 -10.15
N LEU A 215 26.38 -8.66 -8.92
CA LEU A 215 26.32 -7.23 -8.62
C LEU A 215 27.45 -6.84 -7.67
N THR A 216 27.96 -5.63 -7.84
CA THR A 216 28.72 -4.96 -6.78
C THR A 216 27.72 -4.24 -5.89
N TYR A 217 27.25 -4.91 -4.85
CA TYR A 217 26.24 -4.39 -3.93
C TYR A 217 26.61 -4.74 -2.48
N ASP A 218 26.58 -3.75 -1.59
CA ASP A 218 26.82 -3.94 -0.16
C ASP A 218 25.48 -4.01 0.59
N VAL A 219 25.11 -5.24 0.97
CA VAL A 219 23.88 -5.51 1.73
C VAL A 219 23.90 -4.86 3.11
N ASP A 220 25.05 -4.89 3.78
CA ASP A 220 25.17 -4.35 5.13
C ASP A 220 25.07 -2.82 5.11
N ALA A 221 25.66 -2.17 4.09
CA ALA A 221 25.48 -0.74 3.87
C ALA A 221 24.02 -0.36 3.65
N ALA A 222 23.29 -1.09 2.79
CA ALA A 222 21.87 -0.84 2.55
C ALA A 222 21.03 -0.94 3.84
N ILE A 223 21.28 -1.98 4.65
CA ILE A 223 20.62 -2.19 5.94
C ILE A 223 20.98 -1.07 6.92
N ALA A 224 22.26 -0.65 6.97
CA ALA A 224 22.71 0.43 7.83
C ALA A 224 22.06 1.77 7.43
N PHE A 225 21.94 2.06 6.14
CA PHE A 225 21.23 3.24 5.64
C PHE A 225 19.75 3.23 6.00
N ALA A 226 19.06 2.08 5.86
CA ALA A 226 17.68 1.94 6.27
C ALA A 226 17.49 2.20 7.78
N ARG A 227 18.35 1.60 8.62
CA ARG A 227 18.32 1.77 10.07
C ARG A 227 18.71 3.18 10.53
N ARG A 228 19.56 3.88 9.77
CA ARG A 228 19.87 5.29 10.03
C ARG A 228 18.64 6.19 9.86
N VAL A 229 17.79 5.88 8.89
CA VAL A 229 16.54 6.62 8.63
C VAL A 229 15.43 6.19 9.60
N ASN A 230 15.31 4.89 9.86
CA ASN A 230 14.33 4.31 10.76
C ASN A 230 14.97 3.20 11.62
N PRO A 231 15.38 3.49 12.86
CA PRO A 231 16.03 2.51 13.74
C PRO A 231 15.19 1.27 14.06
N ALA A 232 13.86 1.37 13.94
CA ALA A 232 12.93 0.28 14.22
C ALA A 232 12.59 -0.57 12.99
N ILE A 233 13.09 -0.22 11.79
CA ILE A 233 12.75 -0.94 10.56
C ILE A 233 13.26 -2.38 10.63
N ARG A 234 12.34 -3.33 10.44
CA ARG A 234 12.73 -4.73 10.22
C ARG A 234 13.22 -4.87 8.78
N VAL A 235 14.21 -5.74 8.55
CA VAL A 235 14.67 -6.08 7.21
C VAL A 235 14.59 -7.58 7.00
N ILE A 236 14.04 -8.00 5.86
CA ILE A 236 14.06 -9.40 5.42
C ILE A 236 14.66 -9.43 4.01
N GLN A 237 15.67 -10.27 3.82
CA GLN A 237 16.29 -10.49 2.51
C GLN A 237 15.49 -11.58 1.79
N VAL A 238 15.01 -11.30 0.57
CA VAL A 238 14.14 -12.21 -0.17
C VAL A 238 14.53 -12.32 -1.64
N SER A 239 14.20 -13.45 -2.23
CA SER A 239 14.19 -13.65 -3.67
C SER A 239 12.94 -14.45 -4.05
N ALA A 240 12.02 -13.80 -4.76
CA ALA A 240 10.85 -14.48 -5.29
C ALA A 240 11.22 -15.56 -6.33
N THR A 241 12.33 -15.36 -7.05
CA THR A 241 12.84 -16.26 -8.08
C THR A 241 13.43 -17.54 -7.49
N SER A 242 14.37 -17.42 -6.55
CA SER A 242 15.03 -18.58 -5.94
C SER A 242 14.28 -19.17 -4.74
N GLY A 243 13.36 -18.40 -4.14
CA GLY A 243 12.68 -18.74 -2.90
C GLY A 243 13.45 -18.38 -1.63
N GLN A 244 14.70 -17.89 -1.74
CA GLN A 244 15.50 -17.49 -0.58
C GLN A 244 14.74 -16.47 0.29
N GLY A 245 14.72 -16.70 1.60
CA GLY A 245 14.11 -15.80 2.59
C GLY A 245 12.58 -15.72 2.58
N MET A 246 11.92 -16.41 1.65
CA MET A 246 10.45 -16.42 1.59
C MET A 246 9.83 -17.01 2.85
N ASP A 247 10.44 -18.02 3.48
CA ASP A 247 9.92 -18.61 4.73
C ASP A 247 9.85 -17.60 5.89
N GLU A 248 10.84 -16.71 6.00
CA GLU A 248 10.82 -15.64 7.02
C GLU A 248 9.71 -14.64 6.72
N TRP A 249 9.54 -14.26 5.44
CA TRP A 249 8.47 -13.40 4.99
C TRP A 249 7.08 -14.00 5.28
N LEU A 250 6.85 -15.26 4.92
CA LEU A 250 5.60 -15.96 5.18
C LEU A 250 5.32 -16.10 6.69
N THR A 251 6.36 -16.30 7.49
CA THR A 251 6.26 -16.32 8.96
C THR A 251 5.81 -14.95 9.50
N TYR A 252 6.36 -13.86 8.97
CA TYR A 252 5.92 -12.51 9.31
C TYR A 252 4.44 -12.29 8.99
N LEU A 253 4.00 -12.71 7.80
CA LEU A 253 2.59 -12.61 7.38
C LEU A 253 1.65 -13.37 8.31
N ARG A 254 1.93 -14.67 8.54
CA ARG A 254 1.11 -15.53 9.41
C ARG A 254 1.03 -14.98 10.83
N ALA A 255 2.14 -14.46 11.36
CA ALA A 255 2.16 -13.84 12.68
C ALA A 255 1.30 -12.56 12.73
N GLY A 256 1.32 -11.74 11.67
CA GLY A 256 0.44 -10.58 11.54
C GLY A 256 -1.04 -10.95 11.52
N MET A 257 -1.41 -11.91 10.67
CA MET A 257 -2.77 -12.45 10.59
C MET A 257 -3.26 -12.98 11.95
N ALA A 258 -2.43 -13.76 12.65
CA ALA A 258 -2.76 -14.30 13.96
C ALA A 258 -3.00 -13.19 15.00
N ARG A 259 -2.17 -12.13 15.01
CA ARG A 259 -2.36 -10.97 15.91
C ARG A 259 -3.66 -10.24 15.62
N THR A 260 -3.98 -9.98 14.35
CA THR A 260 -5.22 -9.29 13.97
C THR A 260 -6.45 -10.13 14.29
N ALA A 261 -6.40 -11.43 14.04
CA ALA A 261 -7.48 -12.35 14.40
C ALA A 261 -7.72 -12.39 15.93
N ALA A 262 -6.65 -12.45 16.73
CA ALA A 262 -6.75 -12.40 18.19
C ALA A 262 -7.34 -11.06 18.69
N ALA A 263 -6.91 -9.93 18.12
CA ALA A 263 -7.45 -8.62 18.45
C ALA A 263 -8.96 -8.52 18.15
N ARG A 264 -9.39 -9.04 17.00
CA ARG A 264 -10.82 -9.12 16.64
C ARG A 264 -11.61 -9.96 17.65
N GLN A 265 -11.11 -11.14 18.00
CA GLN A 265 -11.76 -12.03 18.97
C GLN A 265 -11.92 -11.35 20.34
N GLN A 266 -10.90 -10.63 20.79
CA GLN A 266 -10.96 -9.86 22.02
C GLN A 266 -12.02 -8.75 21.97
N THR A 267 -12.04 -7.96 20.89
CA THR A 267 -13.06 -6.91 20.70
C THR A 267 -14.48 -7.49 20.70
N VAL A 268 -14.70 -8.59 19.97
CA VAL A 268 -16.01 -9.27 19.93
C VAL A 268 -16.42 -9.79 21.31
N ALA A 269 -15.48 -10.35 22.08
CA ALA A 269 -15.75 -10.83 23.44
C ALA A 269 -16.17 -9.68 24.37
N VAL A 270 -15.48 -8.54 24.31
CA VAL A 270 -15.80 -7.35 25.11
C VAL A 270 -17.19 -6.81 24.75
N LEU A 271 -17.50 -6.70 23.45
CA LEU A 271 -18.81 -6.22 23.01
C LEU A 271 -19.94 -7.15 23.44
N LYS A 272 -19.76 -8.47 23.31
CA LYS A 272 -20.76 -9.46 23.78
C LYS A 272 -21.01 -9.33 25.29
N ALA A 273 -19.95 -9.17 26.09
CA ALA A 273 -20.08 -8.96 27.53
C ALA A 273 -20.84 -7.66 27.86
N ARG A 274 -20.58 -6.59 27.11
CA ARG A 274 -21.27 -5.30 27.30
C ARG A 274 -22.75 -5.39 26.93
N VAL A 275 -23.10 -6.06 25.83
CA VAL A 275 -24.49 -6.29 25.42
C VAL A 275 -25.24 -7.06 26.50
N ALA A 276 -24.67 -8.17 26.98
CA ALA A 276 -25.29 -8.97 28.05
C ALA A 276 -25.52 -8.16 29.34
N ALA A 277 -24.58 -7.30 29.73
CA ALA A 277 -24.74 -6.44 30.90
C ALA A 277 -25.86 -5.40 30.73
N LEU A 278 -25.98 -4.80 29.53
CA LEU A 278 -27.05 -3.84 29.23
C LEU A 278 -28.42 -4.53 29.17
N GLU A 279 -28.50 -5.74 28.63
CA GLU A 279 -29.73 -6.54 28.62
C GLU A 279 -30.20 -6.88 30.05
N ALA A 280 -29.28 -7.26 30.94
CA ALA A 280 -29.59 -7.51 32.34
C ALA A 280 -30.08 -6.25 33.07
N GLN A 281 -29.45 -5.10 32.83
CA GLN A 281 -29.90 -3.81 33.39
C GLN A 281 -31.29 -3.42 32.88
N LEU A 282 -31.56 -3.63 31.59
CA LEU A 282 -32.87 -3.35 31.00
C LEU A 282 -33.96 -4.27 31.58
N GLN A 283 -33.65 -5.54 31.83
CA GLN A 283 -34.58 -6.46 32.49
C GLN A 283 -34.87 -6.03 33.93
N GLN A 284 -33.85 -5.60 34.69
CA GLN A 284 -34.03 -5.08 36.05
C GLN A 284 -34.84 -3.79 36.08
N ALA A 285 -34.66 -2.90 35.11
CA ALA A 285 -35.42 -1.64 35.03
C ALA A 285 -36.89 -1.83 34.60
N LYS A 286 -37.23 -2.98 34.03
CA LYS A 286 -38.59 -3.35 33.60
C LYS A 286 -39.36 -4.18 34.64
N ALA A 287 -38.66 -4.71 35.64
CA ALA A 287 -39.24 -5.45 36.76
C ALA A 287 -39.63 -4.49 37.88
#